data_AF-A0A2E2IGY6-F1
#
_entry.id   AF-A0A2E2IGY6-F1
#
_cell.length_a   1.000
_cell.length_b   1.000
_cell.length_c   1.000
_cell.angle_alpha   90.00
_cell.angle_beta   90.00
_cell.angle_gamma   90.00
#
_symmetry.space_group_name_H-M   'P 1'
#
loop_
_entity.id
_entity.type
_entity.pdbx_description
1 polymer ?
#
loop_
_entity_poly.entity_id
_entity_poly.type
_entity_poly.pdbx_seq_one_letter_code
_entity_poly.pdbx_strand_id
1 'polypeptide(L)'
;MILILHTKLRIVMKIFLTMTLSVLMFGCSTYMQDVVYKPSPATYQEWSKTGASNLEIKKSLLECGKPAPDTNFDVYEKAFKISRYDEDAYINKLVLEGKCMEQAGYSYNGFYNTKKICSLEKYKQLPACQANTVIPAHSLENRLNGWYCKVKSDYNYCLTHALAPQLCSREKTNNPPPECLQD
;
A
#
# COMPACT_ATOMS: atom_id res chain seq x y z
N MET A 1 24.16 -66.74 -20.01
CA MET A 1 23.00 -66.24 -19.24
C MET A 1 23.29 -64.96 -18.44
N ILE A 2 24.48 -64.81 -17.84
CA ILE A 2 24.86 -63.67 -16.98
C ILE A 2 24.98 -62.33 -17.75
N LEU A 3 25.47 -62.34 -18.99
CA LEU A 3 25.68 -61.12 -19.81
C LEU A 3 24.38 -60.39 -20.18
N ILE A 4 23.28 -61.13 -20.36
CA ILE A 4 21.96 -60.59 -20.73
C ILE A 4 21.33 -59.87 -19.52
N LEU A 5 21.52 -60.42 -18.32
CA LEU A 5 20.99 -59.86 -17.07
C LEU A 5 21.65 -58.50 -16.76
N HIS A 6 22.97 -58.42 -16.95
CA HIS A 6 23.76 -57.21 -16.71
C HIS A 6 23.41 -56.07 -17.68
N THR A 7 23.09 -56.43 -18.93
CA THR A 7 22.69 -55.48 -19.97
C THR A 7 21.28 -54.95 -19.73
N LYS A 8 20.34 -55.83 -19.35
CA LYS A 8 18.97 -55.42 -18.97
C LYS A 8 18.95 -54.51 -17.74
N LEU A 9 19.76 -54.82 -16.72
CA LEU A 9 19.84 -54.01 -15.49
C LEU A 9 20.40 -52.60 -15.76
N ARG A 10 21.40 -52.49 -16.65
CA ARG A 10 21.93 -51.19 -17.10
C ARG A 10 20.92 -50.35 -17.88
N ILE A 11 20.07 -50.98 -18.69
CA ILE A 11 19.03 -50.28 -19.47
C ILE A 11 17.91 -49.78 -18.55
N VAL A 12 17.44 -50.63 -17.63
CA VAL A 12 16.39 -50.25 -16.66
C VAL A 12 16.86 -49.12 -15.76
N MET A 13 18.10 -49.15 -15.28
CA MET A 13 18.67 -48.07 -14.46
C MET A 13 18.78 -46.75 -15.22
N LYS A 14 19.12 -46.77 -16.52
CA LYS A 14 19.17 -45.57 -17.36
C LYS A 14 17.78 -44.99 -17.59
N ILE A 15 16.77 -45.82 -17.85
CA ILE A 15 15.38 -45.38 -18.04
C ILE A 15 14.81 -44.79 -16.75
N PHE A 16 15.11 -45.40 -15.61
CA PHE A 16 14.67 -44.87 -14.31
C PHE A 16 15.31 -43.52 -14.01
N LEU A 17 16.60 -43.36 -14.30
CA LEU A 17 17.33 -42.10 -14.10
C LEU A 17 16.84 -40.97 -15.03
N THR A 18 16.46 -41.28 -16.26
CA THR A 18 15.91 -40.27 -17.19
C THR A 18 14.46 -39.90 -16.86
N MET A 19 13.66 -40.85 -16.36
CA MET A 19 12.30 -40.60 -15.89
C MET A 19 12.29 -39.75 -14.60
N THR A 20 13.18 -40.01 -13.64
CA THR A 20 13.27 -39.18 -12.43
C THR A 20 13.75 -37.76 -12.74
N LEU A 21 14.72 -37.61 -13.66
CA LEU A 21 15.22 -36.29 -14.07
C LEU A 21 14.16 -35.46 -14.81
N SER A 22 13.30 -36.09 -15.62
CA SER A 22 12.22 -35.39 -16.32
C SER A 22 11.11 -34.94 -15.36
N VAL A 23 10.70 -35.77 -14.40
CA VAL A 23 9.68 -35.39 -13.40
C VAL A 23 10.14 -34.20 -12.54
N LEU A 24 11.44 -34.11 -12.21
CA LEU A 24 12.00 -32.98 -11.46
C LEU A 24 12.02 -31.66 -12.24
N MET A 25 12.11 -31.70 -13.58
CA MET A 25 12.19 -30.50 -14.41
C MET A 25 10.82 -29.93 -14.80
N PHE A 26 9.75 -30.74 -14.81
CA PHE A 26 8.39 -30.28 -15.13
C PHE A 26 7.53 -29.98 -13.89
N GLY A 27 7.92 -30.41 -12.70
CA GLY A 27 7.12 -30.25 -11.47
C GLY A 27 7.15 -28.85 -10.83
N CYS A 28 8.03 -27.95 -11.25
CA CYS A 28 8.24 -26.65 -10.57
C CYS A 28 7.71 -25.41 -11.33
N SER A 29 7.16 -25.54 -12.54
CA SER A 29 6.81 -24.36 -13.35
C SER A 29 5.36 -23.87 -13.19
N THR A 30 4.43 -24.72 -12.79
CA THR A 30 2.99 -24.36 -12.78
C THR A 30 2.50 -23.79 -11.45
N TYR A 31 3.16 -24.06 -10.33
CA TYR A 31 2.71 -23.57 -9.01
C TYR A 31 3.22 -22.15 -8.68
N MET A 32 4.26 -21.69 -9.36
CA MET A 32 4.89 -20.39 -9.09
C MET A 32 4.28 -19.24 -9.91
N GLN A 33 3.53 -19.51 -10.98
CA GLN A 33 3.04 -18.45 -11.88
C GLN A 33 1.86 -17.65 -11.31
N ASP A 34 0.97 -18.25 -10.51
CA ASP A 34 -0.22 -17.55 -10.00
C ASP A 34 0.02 -16.72 -8.72
N VAL A 35 1.11 -16.98 -7.99
CA VAL A 35 1.42 -16.31 -6.71
C VAL A 35 2.40 -15.14 -6.86
N VAL A 36 3.25 -15.13 -7.91
CA VAL A 36 4.37 -14.18 -8.01
C VAL A 36 4.03 -12.89 -8.77
N TYR A 37 2.90 -12.82 -9.51
CA TYR A 37 2.67 -11.74 -10.47
C TYR A 37 1.53 -10.75 -10.19
N LYS A 38 0.87 -10.81 -9.02
CA LYS A 38 -0.05 -9.73 -8.63
C LYS A 38 0.72 -8.69 -7.82
N PRO A 39 0.94 -7.46 -8.34
CA PRO A 39 1.50 -6.39 -7.51
C PRO A 39 0.60 -6.21 -6.29
N SER A 40 1.20 -5.87 -5.14
CA SER A 40 0.44 -5.54 -3.95
C SER A 40 -0.64 -4.51 -4.32
N PRO A 41 -1.88 -4.69 -3.87
CA PRO A 41 -2.91 -3.67 -4.05
C PRO A 41 -2.40 -2.31 -3.59
N ALA A 42 -2.86 -1.27 -4.26
CA ALA A 42 -2.60 0.11 -3.86
C ALA A 42 -3.21 0.34 -2.46
N THR A 43 -2.61 1.14 -1.60
CA THR A 43 -3.01 1.18 -0.18
C THR A 43 -4.45 1.65 0.02
N TYR A 44 -4.95 2.54 -0.86
CA TYR A 44 -6.37 2.93 -0.78
C TYR A 44 -7.32 1.76 -1.02
N GLN A 45 -6.91 0.71 -1.75
CA GLN A 45 -7.72 -0.49 -2.01
C GLN A 45 -7.85 -1.40 -0.80
N GLU A 46 -7.08 -1.15 0.26
CA GLU A 46 -7.21 -1.84 1.54
C GLU A 46 -8.37 -1.29 2.37
N TRP A 47 -8.96 -0.15 1.96
CA TRP A 47 -10.14 0.43 2.60
C TRP A 47 -11.40 0.08 1.82
N SER A 48 -12.52 -0.09 2.52
CA SER A 48 -13.80 -0.40 1.90
C SER A 48 -14.97 0.16 2.70
N LYS A 49 -16.06 0.46 2.00
CA LYS A 49 -17.36 0.83 2.56
C LYS A 49 -18.43 0.42 1.55
N THR A 50 -19.53 -0.16 2.01
CA THR A 50 -20.60 -0.63 1.11
C THR A 50 -21.08 0.51 0.23
N GLY A 51 -21.06 0.30 -1.09
CA GLY A 51 -21.46 1.29 -2.09
C GLY A 51 -20.41 2.35 -2.44
N ALA A 52 -19.27 2.42 -1.73
CA ALA A 52 -18.22 3.40 -2.02
C ALA A 52 -17.34 2.95 -3.20
N SER A 53 -17.16 3.84 -4.16
CA SER A 53 -16.20 3.73 -5.25
C SER A 53 -14.77 3.97 -4.78
N ASN A 54 -13.79 3.56 -5.59
CA ASN A 54 -12.38 3.89 -5.35
C ASN A 54 -12.13 5.40 -5.27
N LEU A 55 -12.89 6.21 -6.03
CA LEU A 55 -12.77 7.66 -5.98
C LEU A 55 -13.20 8.22 -4.62
N GLU A 56 -14.32 7.73 -4.08
CA GLU A 56 -14.80 8.14 -2.75
C GLU A 56 -13.84 7.73 -1.63
N ILE A 57 -13.22 6.55 -1.75
CA ILE A 57 -12.19 6.11 -0.79
C ILE A 57 -10.97 7.04 -0.85
N LYS A 58 -10.48 7.36 -2.05
CA LYS A 58 -9.35 8.30 -2.22
C LYS A 58 -9.68 9.68 -1.64
N LYS A 59 -10.87 10.21 -1.92
CA LYS A 59 -11.34 11.47 -1.34
C LYS A 59 -11.36 11.39 0.18
N SER A 60 -11.98 10.37 0.76
CA SER A 60 -12.10 10.21 2.22
C SER A 60 -10.74 10.11 2.92
N LEU A 61 -9.77 9.40 2.33
CA LEU A 61 -8.40 9.36 2.85
C LEU A 61 -7.77 10.75 2.94
N LEU A 62 -7.93 11.56 1.89
CA LEU A 62 -7.44 12.94 1.86
C LEU A 62 -8.22 13.85 2.82
N GLU A 63 -9.52 13.64 2.98
CA GLU A 63 -10.37 14.38 3.94
C GLU A 63 -10.01 14.06 5.39
N CYS A 64 -9.48 12.86 5.64
CA CYS A 64 -8.85 12.46 6.89
C CYS A 64 -7.41 12.98 7.07
N GLY A 65 -6.91 13.77 6.13
CA GLY A 65 -5.60 14.40 6.22
C GLY A 65 -4.43 13.47 5.88
N LYS A 66 -4.69 12.35 5.19
CA LYS A 66 -3.62 11.53 4.59
C LYS A 66 -2.90 12.36 3.51
N PRO A 67 -1.56 12.30 3.42
CA PRO A 67 -0.84 13.21 2.55
C PRO A 67 -0.94 12.84 1.07
N ALA A 68 -1.31 11.60 0.74
CA ALA A 68 -1.70 11.11 -0.59
C ALA A 68 -2.57 9.83 -0.43
N PRO A 69 -3.38 9.44 -1.43
CA PRO A 69 -4.25 8.26 -1.28
C PRO A 69 -3.47 6.95 -1.11
N ASP A 70 -2.29 6.85 -1.73
CA ASP A 70 -1.36 5.74 -1.57
C ASP A 70 -0.28 6.05 -0.54
N THR A 71 0.14 5.02 0.18
CA THR A 71 1.19 5.16 1.19
C THR A 71 2.56 5.14 0.53
N ASN A 72 3.27 6.25 0.66
CA ASN A 72 4.68 6.37 0.28
C ASN A 72 5.40 7.14 1.38
N PHE A 73 6.47 6.56 1.92
CA PHE A 73 7.23 7.16 3.00
C PHE A 73 7.74 8.58 2.65
N ASP A 74 8.29 8.76 1.45
CA ASP A 74 8.86 10.05 1.01
C ASP A 74 7.79 11.16 0.98
N VAL A 75 6.53 10.78 0.75
CA VAL A 75 5.39 11.71 0.81
C VAL A 75 5.12 12.16 2.24
N TYR A 76 5.19 11.28 3.24
CA TYR A 76 5.05 11.66 4.66
C TYR A 76 6.19 12.57 5.12
N GLU A 77 7.41 12.28 4.68
CA GLU A 77 8.56 13.14 4.96
C GLU A 77 8.38 14.54 4.35
N LYS A 78 7.96 14.63 3.08
CA LYS A 78 7.71 15.94 2.45
C LYS A 78 6.52 16.68 3.03
N ALA A 79 5.41 15.99 3.31
CA ALA A 79 4.17 16.62 3.75
C ALA A 79 4.22 17.05 5.21
N PHE A 80 4.85 16.26 6.09
CA PHE A 80 4.78 16.44 7.53
C PHE A 80 6.14 16.54 8.22
N LYS A 81 7.25 16.42 7.48
CA LYS A 81 8.62 16.41 8.04
C LYS A 81 8.86 15.27 9.03
N ILE A 82 8.10 14.17 8.88
CA ILE A 82 8.29 12.95 9.66
C ILE A 82 9.46 12.18 9.03
N SER A 83 10.53 11.95 9.79
CA SER A 83 11.71 11.21 9.32
C SER A 83 11.42 9.72 9.17
N ARG A 84 12.08 9.04 8.23
CA ARG A 84 11.99 7.57 8.06
C ARG A 84 12.47 6.76 9.26
N TYR A 85 13.21 7.42 10.13
CA TYR A 85 13.75 6.84 11.35
C TYR A 85 12.90 7.19 12.58
N ASP A 86 11.89 8.06 12.44
CA ASP A 86 10.91 8.38 13.48
C ASP A 86 9.64 7.53 13.28
N GLU A 87 9.77 6.26 13.63
CA GLU A 87 8.70 5.28 13.48
C GLU A 87 7.47 5.65 14.33
N ASP A 88 7.67 6.17 15.54
CA ASP A 88 6.57 6.51 16.44
C ASP A 88 5.72 7.66 15.88
N ALA A 89 6.34 8.71 15.33
CA ALA A 89 5.61 9.79 14.67
C ALA A 89 4.84 9.30 13.44
N TYR A 90 5.45 8.42 12.65
CA TYR A 90 4.82 7.83 11.47
C TYR A 90 3.61 6.95 11.83
N ILE A 91 3.77 6.02 12.79
CA ILE A 91 2.70 5.15 13.26
C ILE A 91 1.59 5.97 13.94
N ASN A 92 1.94 6.96 14.75
CA ASN A 92 0.97 7.86 15.37
C ASN A 92 0.09 8.55 14.30
N LYS A 93 0.71 9.02 13.21
CA LYS A 93 -0.02 9.64 12.09
C LYS A 93 -0.93 8.65 11.36
N LEU A 94 -0.42 7.45 11.04
CA LEU A 94 -1.22 6.40 10.39
C LEU A 94 -2.44 5.99 11.23
N VAL A 95 -2.28 5.89 12.55
CA VAL A 95 -3.41 5.55 13.45
C VAL A 95 -4.46 6.66 13.46
N LEU A 96 -4.06 7.94 13.48
CA LEU A 96 -5.02 9.05 13.42
C LEU A 96 -5.81 9.06 12.11
N GLU A 97 -5.13 8.87 10.98
CA GLU A 97 -5.75 8.76 9.66
C GLU A 97 -6.72 7.57 9.59
N GLY A 98 -6.29 6.41 10.08
CA GLY A 98 -7.11 5.21 10.13
C GLY A 98 -8.35 5.37 11.02
N LYS A 99 -8.20 5.99 12.20
CA LYS A 99 -9.32 6.27 13.10
C LYS A 99 -10.34 7.23 12.47
N CYS A 100 -9.87 8.24 11.72
CA CYS A 100 -10.76 9.12 10.98
C CYS A 100 -11.55 8.36 9.90
N MET A 101 -10.88 7.49 9.13
CA MET A 101 -11.54 6.64 8.14
C MET A 101 -12.59 5.71 8.77
N GLU A 102 -12.26 5.10 9.90
CA GLU A 102 -13.18 4.26 10.69
C GLU A 102 -14.39 5.06 11.19
N GLN A 103 -14.20 6.30 11.67
CA GLN A 103 -15.30 7.20 12.04
C GLN A 103 -16.19 7.58 10.86
N ALA A 104 -15.62 7.71 9.66
CA ALA A 104 -16.37 7.93 8.42
C ALA A 104 -17.09 6.66 7.89
N GLY A 105 -17.00 5.54 8.61
CA GLY A 105 -17.67 4.29 8.29
C GLY A 105 -16.94 3.41 7.29
N TYR A 106 -15.65 3.65 7.05
CA TYR A 106 -14.80 2.77 6.26
C TYR A 106 -14.18 1.67 7.13
N SER A 107 -13.99 0.50 6.54
CA SER A 107 -13.33 -0.64 7.16
C SER A 107 -12.01 -0.92 6.47
N TYR A 108 -10.96 -1.14 7.26
CA TYR A 108 -9.65 -1.55 6.77
C TYR A 108 -9.54 -3.07 6.68
N ASN A 109 -9.23 -3.57 5.49
CA ASN A 109 -9.11 -4.99 5.15
C ASN A 109 -7.66 -5.50 5.26
N GLY A 110 -6.70 -4.65 5.62
CA GLY A 110 -5.30 -5.02 5.79
C GLY A 110 -4.99 -5.65 7.16
N PHE A 111 -3.80 -6.24 7.28
CA PHE A 111 -3.38 -7.01 8.45
C PHE A 111 -3.12 -6.17 9.72
N TYR A 112 -2.93 -4.85 9.59
CA TYR A 112 -2.54 -3.94 10.68
C TYR A 112 -3.53 -2.76 10.78
N ASN A 113 -4.79 -3.03 11.15
CA ASN A 113 -5.75 -1.98 11.47
C ASN A 113 -5.39 -1.22 12.78
N THR A 114 -6.08 -0.10 13.03
CA THR A 114 -5.82 0.79 14.17
C THR A 114 -5.87 0.05 15.51
N LYS A 115 -6.87 -0.81 15.71
CA LYS A 115 -7.05 -1.61 16.93
C LYS A 115 -5.86 -2.52 17.17
N LYS A 116 -5.40 -3.23 16.14
CA LYS A 116 -4.25 -4.13 16.24
C LYS A 116 -2.97 -3.36 16.53
N ILE A 117 -2.72 -2.25 15.83
CA ILE A 117 -1.57 -1.38 16.09
C ILE A 117 -1.57 -0.92 17.55
N CYS A 118 -2.68 -0.38 18.04
CA CYS A 118 -2.79 0.14 19.40
C CYS A 118 -2.80 -0.94 20.49
N SER A 119 -2.98 -2.21 20.14
CA SER A 119 -2.84 -3.34 21.07
C SER A 119 -1.38 -3.77 21.25
N LEU A 120 -0.46 -3.35 20.38
CA LEU A 120 0.95 -3.69 20.50
C LEU A 120 1.59 -2.89 21.65
N GLU A 121 2.34 -3.60 22.51
CA GLU A 121 3.05 -3.00 23.66
C GLU A 121 3.93 -1.81 23.27
N LYS A 122 4.54 -1.85 22.08
CA LYS A 122 5.34 -0.77 21.52
C LYS A 122 4.54 0.52 21.26
N TYR A 123 3.29 0.41 20.81
CA TYR A 123 2.51 1.55 20.32
C TYR A 123 1.34 1.95 21.21
N LYS A 124 0.97 1.15 22.20
CA LYS A 124 -0.18 1.42 23.08
C LYS A 124 -0.08 2.76 23.84
N GLN A 125 1.14 3.28 24.01
CA GLN A 125 1.40 4.57 24.67
C GLN A 125 1.44 5.76 23.69
N LEU A 126 1.36 5.51 22.38
CA LEU A 126 1.29 6.61 21.42
C LEU A 126 0.05 7.46 21.69
N PRO A 127 0.13 8.80 21.53
CA PRO A 127 -1.02 9.68 21.69
C PRO A 127 -2.23 9.19 20.90
N ALA A 128 -2.05 8.85 19.63
CA ALA A 128 -3.12 8.37 18.74
C ALA A 128 -3.85 7.10 19.25
N CYS A 129 -3.21 6.31 20.12
CA CYS A 129 -3.80 5.11 20.71
C CYS A 129 -4.56 5.35 22.01
N GLN A 130 -4.46 6.54 22.60
CA GLN A 130 -5.19 6.90 23.80
C GLN A 130 -6.70 7.07 23.55
N ALA A 131 -7.51 6.81 24.58
CA ALA A 131 -8.97 6.86 24.47
C ALA A 131 -9.52 8.28 24.22
N ASN A 132 -8.84 9.30 24.74
CA ASN A 132 -9.19 10.71 24.60
C ASN A 132 -8.51 11.40 23.40
N THR A 133 -7.94 10.63 22.46
CA THR A 133 -7.28 11.23 21.31
C THR A 133 -8.27 12.02 20.46
N VAL A 134 -7.85 13.22 20.08
CA VAL A 134 -8.57 14.04 19.11
C VAL A 134 -8.25 13.51 17.72
N ILE A 135 -9.26 12.96 17.06
CA ILE A 135 -9.16 12.44 15.70
C ILE A 135 -9.37 13.61 14.73
N PRO A 136 -8.54 13.76 13.68
CA PRO A 136 -8.75 14.78 12.67
C PRO A 136 -10.16 14.72 12.07
N ALA A 137 -10.79 15.88 11.89
CA ALA A 137 -12.11 15.93 11.27
C ALA A 137 -12.03 15.51 9.80
N HIS A 138 -12.97 14.67 9.37
CA HIS A 138 -13.17 14.35 7.96
C HIS A 138 -13.74 15.59 7.24
N SER A 139 -12.93 16.27 6.41
CA SER A 139 -13.36 17.53 5.78
C SER A 139 -12.81 17.76 4.38
N LEU A 140 -13.63 18.38 3.53
CA LEU A 140 -13.24 18.86 2.21
C LEU A 140 -12.02 19.78 2.27
N GLU A 141 -11.93 20.61 3.31
CA GLU A 141 -10.80 21.51 3.52
C GLU A 141 -9.48 20.74 3.65
N ASN A 142 -9.44 19.68 4.46
CA ASN A 142 -8.25 18.83 4.59
C ASN A 142 -7.83 18.22 3.25
N ARG A 143 -8.80 17.80 2.44
CA ARG A 143 -8.54 17.22 1.12
C ARG A 143 -7.96 18.24 0.15
N LEU A 144 -8.63 19.36 -0.05
CA LEU A 144 -8.22 20.35 -1.04
C LEU A 144 -6.95 21.09 -0.63
N ASN A 145 -6.76 21.35 0.67
CA ASN A 145 -5.56 22.01 1.19
C ASN A 145 -4.42 21.04 1.55
N GLY A 146 -4.64 19.73 1.44
CA GLY A 146 -3.65 18.70 1.70
C GLY A 146 -2.50 18.72 0.70
N TRP A 147 -1.37 18.11 1.10
CA TRP A 147 -0.14 18.10 0.30
C TRP A 147 -0.38 17.58 -1.12
N TYR A 148 -1.07 16.45 -1.27
CA TYR A 148 -1.33 15.84 -2.58
C TYR A 148 -2.11 16.78 -3.50
N CYS A 149 -3.24 17.32 -3.05
CA CYS A 149 -4.05 18.16 -3.90
C CYS A 149 -3.37 19.49 -4.22
N LYS A 150 -2.70 20.14 -3.27
CA LYS A 150 -1.90 21.33 -3.58
C LYS A 150 -0.78 21.07 -4.58
N VAL A 151 -0.05 19.94 -4.46
CA VAL A 151 0.95 19.55 -5.47
C VAL A 151 0.30 19.33 -6.85
N LYS A 152 -0.95 18.88 -6.90
CA LYS A 152 -1.66 18.56 -8.13
C LYS A 152 -2.46 19.72 -8.71
N SER A 153 -2.75 20.78 -7.96
CA SER A 153 -3.61 21.89 -8.39
C SER A 153 -2.94 23.27 -8.35
N ASP A 154 -1.80 23.41 -7.68
CA ASP A 154 -1.04 24.67 -7.61
C ASP A 154 0.37 24.48 -8.17
N TYR A 155 0.64 25.15 -9.28
CA TYR A 155 1.93 25.10 -9.97
C TYR A 155 3.10 25.58 -9.11
N ASN A 156 2.94 26.69 -8.39
CA ASN A 156 4.00 27.24 -7.55
C ASN A 156 4.23 26.33 -6.34
N TYR A 157 3.16 25.83 -5.74
CA TYR A 157 3.28 24.86 -4.64
C TYR A 157 4.00 23.59 -5.10
N CYS A 158 3.65 23.05 -6.27
CA CYS A 158 4.29 21.89 -6.88
C CYS A 158 5.81 22.08 -7.02
N LEU A 159 6.25 23.22 -7.58
CA LEU A 159 7.68 23.50 -7.79
C LEU A 159 8.51 23.48 -6.51
N THR A 160 7.91 23.76 -5.36
CA THR A 160 8.61 23.79 -4.08
C THR A 160 8.46 22.50 -3.26
N HIS A 161 7.31 21.83 -3.36
CA HIS A 161 6.93 20.77 -2.41
C HIS A 161 6.81 19.38 -3.02
N ALA A 162 6.72 19.25 -4.33
CA ALA A 162 6.63 17.95 -4.98
C ALA A 162 7.91 17.13 -4.77
N LEU A 163 7.77 15.81 -4.80
CA LEU A 163 8.92 14.89 -4.80
C LEU A 163 9.80 15.06 -6.04
N ALA A 164 9.20 15.44 -7.17
CA ALA A 164 9.87 15.66 -8.43
C ALA A 164 9.41 17.00 -9.05
N PRO A 165 9.94 18.15 -8.58
CA PRO A 165 9.55 19.48 -9.06
C PRO A 165 9.69 19.67 -10.57
N GLN A 166 10.64 18.98 -11.20
CA GLN A 166 10.86 19.00 -12.65
C GLN A 166 9.69 18.42 -13.47
N LEU A 167 8.77 17.67 -12.84
CA LEU A 167 7.59 17.11 -13.51
C LEU A 167 6.34 18.00 -13.40
N CYS A 168 6.45 19.12 -12.67
CA CYS A 168 5.38 20.11 -12.53
C CYS A 168 5.17 20.86 -13.85
N SER A 169 3.92 20.96 -14.30
CA SER A 169 3.53 21.80 -15.43
C SER A 169 2.19 22.46 -15.16
N ARG A 170 1.99 23.67 -15.70
CA ARG A 170 0.73 24.42 -15.56
C ARG A 170 -0.46 23.63 -16.14
N GLU A 171 -0.25 22.95 -17.26
CA GLU A 171 -1.25 22.09 -17.89
C GLU A 171 -1.78 21.00 -16.94
N LYS A 172 -0.88 20.32 -16.23
CA LYS A 172 -1.26 19.29 -15.25
C LYS A 172 -1.97 19.90 -14.05
N THR A 173 -1.49 21.04 -13.54
CA THR A 173 -2.08 21.67 -12.36
C THR A 173 -3.43 22.30 -12.62
N ASN A 174 -3.71 22.71 -13.86
CA ASN A 174 -5.03 23.18 -14.28
C ASN A 174 -6.05 22.04 -14.44
N ASN A 175 -5.58 20.79 -14.51
CA ASN A 175 -6.40 19.59 -14.66
C ASN A 175 -6.07 18.58 -13.54
N PRO A 176 -6.35 18.92 -12.27
CA PRO A 176 -6.00 18.05 -11.16
C PRO A 176 -6.81 16.73 -11.20
N PRO A 177 -6.32 15.68 -10.52
CA PRO A 177 -7.05 14.42 -10.41
C PRO A 177 -8.46 14.60 -9.83
N PRO A 178 -9.43 13.73 -10.18
CA PRO A 178 -10.82 13.87 -9.72
C PRO A 178 -10.98 13.91 -8.20
N GLU A 179 -10.10 13.25 -7.44
CA GLU A 179 -10.09 13.31 -5.98
C GLU A 179 -9.66 14.67 -5.42
N CYS A 180 -9.22 15.62 -6.25
CA CYS A 180 -8.82 16.97 -5.87
C CYS A 180 -9.76 18.06 -6.41
N LEU A 181 -10.88 17.68 -7.02
CA LEU A 181 -11.92 18.60 -7.46
C LEU A 181 -12.93 18.86 -6.32
N GLN A 182 -13.55 20.04 -6.32
CA GLN A 182 -14.74 20.29 -5.50
C GLN A 182 -15.87 19.37 -5.96
N ASP A 183 -16.65 18.86 -5.00
CA ASP A 183 -17.80 17.98 -5.26
C ASP A 183 -19.02 18.76 -5.76
#